data_AF-A0A834ZK94-F1
#
_entry.id   AF-A0A834ZK94-F1
#
_cell.length_a   1.000
_cell.length_b   1.000
_cell.length_c   1.000
_cell.angle_alpha   90.00
_cell.angle_beta   90.00
_cell.angle_gamma   90.00
#
_symmetry.space_group_name_H-M   'P 1'
#
loop_
_entity.id
_entity.type
_entity.pdbx_description
1 polymer ?
#
loop_
_entity_poly.entity_id
_entity_poly.type
_entity_poly.pdbx_seq_one_letter_code
_entity_poly.pdbx_strand_id
1 'polypeptide(L)'
;MDLPSSWDALRKQARKLETQLDEQMISYRKLVSTKVNDTENDLESGIDRLLKQLQQVNTQMQAWVSSGGSEIFSHTLTRHQEILQDLTQEFYRLRSSLRAKQEHATLLQDFREFDRLRIDLEDGDSVEQALLKEHASINRNSGQVLETIVFFY
;
A
#
# COMPACT_ATOMS: atom_id res chain seq x y z
N MET A 1 0.76 -27.45 35.54
CA MET A 1 0.58 -28.35 34.39
C MET A 1 -0.69 -27.90 33.70
N ASP A 2 -0.56 -27.23 32.55
CA ASP A 2 -1.73 -26.86 31.77
C ASP A 2 -2.39 -28.13 31.24
N LEU A 3 -3.67 -28.34 31.54
CA LEU A 3 -4.41 -29.44 30.95
C LEU A 3 -4.36 -29.29 29.42
N PRO A 4 -4.04 -30.36 28.66
CA PRO A 4 -4.09 -30.29 27.22
C PRO A 4 -5.51 -29.86 26.80
N SER A 5 -5.61 -28.75 26.08
CA SER A 5 -6.86 -28.27 25.48
C SER A 5 -7.52 -29.44 24.74
N SER A 6 -8.80 -29.68 25.00
CA SER A 6 -9.51 -30.80 24.40
C SER A 6 -9.48 -30.69 22.88
N TRP A 7 -9.48 -31.84 22.19
CA TRP A 7 -9.53 -31.90 20.72
C TRP A 7 -10.63 -31.03 20.12
N ASP A 8 -11.83 -31.03 20.72
CA ASP A 8 -12.95 -30.20 20.27
C ASP A 8 -12.67 -28.70 20.43
N ALA A 9 -12.03 -28.29 21.53
CA ALA A 9 -11.64 -26.90 21.75
C ALA A 9 -10.61 -26.45 20.71
N LEU A 10 -9.60 -27.28 20.41
CA LEU A 10 -8.61 -27.00 19.38
C LEU A 10 -9.27 -26.84 18.00
N ARG A 11 -10.19 -27.73 17.62
CA ARG A 11 -10.92 -27.62 16.33
C ARG A 11 -11.72 -26.34 16.23
N LYS A 12 -12.46 -25.98 17.28
CA LYS A 12 -13.22 -24.73 17.33
C LYS A 12 -12.30 -23.52 17.23
N GLN A 13 -11.14 -23.56 17.88
CA GLN A 13 -10.15 -22.49 17.81
C GLN A 13 -9.56 -22.36 16.40
N ALA A 14 -9.19 -23.47 15.75
CA ALA A 14 -8.69 -23.45 14.37
C ALA A 14 -9.72 -22.83 13.42
N ARG A 15 -10.99 -23.28 13.46
CA ARG A 15 -12.07 -22.72 12.64
C ARG A 15 -12.26 -21.22 12.86
N LYS A 16 -12.21 -20.77 14.11
CA LYS A 16 -12.31 -19.34 14.43
C LYS A 16 -11.15 -18.55 13.82
N LEU A 17 -9.93 -19.04 13.92
CA LEU A 17 -8.75 -18.39 13.36
C LEU A 17 -8.78 -18.36 11.82
N GLU A 18 -9.23 -19.44 11.18
CA GLU A 18 -9.46 -19.50 9.73
C GLU A 18 -10.43 -18.40 9.26
N THR A 19 -11.60 -18.30 9.90
CA THR A 19 -12.59 -17.26 9.55
C THR A 19 -12.04 -15.85 9.77
N GLN A 20 -11.31 -15.63 10.86
CA GLN A 20 -10.68 -14.32 11.10
C GLN A 20 -9.61 -13.98 10.07
N LEU A 21 -8.82 -14.97 9.63
CA LEU A 21 -7.84 -14.79 8.56
C LEU A 21 -8.53 -14.39 7.26
N ASP A 22 -9.61 -15.08 6.86
CA ASP A 22 -10.37 -14.73 5.65
C ASP A 22 -10.88 -13.27 5.69
N GLU A 23 -11.48 -12.86 6.81
CA GLU A 23 -11.99 -11.49 7.00
C GLU A 23 -10.88 -10.44 6.94
N GLN A 24 -9.74 -10.70 7.58
CA GLN A 24 -8.59 -9.80 7.57
C GLN A 24 -7.96 -9.74 6.17
N MET A 25 -7.88 -10.85 5.44
CA MET A 25 -7.37 -10.88 4.08
C MET A 25 -8.26 -10.11 3.09
N ILE A 26 -9.59 -10.17 3.27
CA ILE A 26 -10.54 -9.32 2.51
C ILE A 26 -10.29 -7.83 2.81
N SER A 27 -10.05 -7.48 4.08
CA SER A 27 -9.78 -6.11 4.49
C SER A 27 -8.44 -5.61 3.93
N TYR A 28 -7.41 -6.45 4.00
CA TYR A 28 -6.08 -6.18 3.46
C TYR A 28 -6.10 -5.98 1.95
N ARG A 29 -6.87 -6.78 1.20
CA ARG A 29 -7.09 -6.61 -0.26
C ARG A 29 -7.64 -5.23 -0.63
N LYS A 30 -8.36 -4.55 0.27
CA LYS A 30 -8.99 -3.24 0.01
C LYS A 30 -8.04 -2.05 0.21
N LEU A 31 -6.85 -2.25 0.79
CA LEU A 31 -5.87 -1.18 1.07
C LEU A 31 -5.31 -0.48 -0.17
N VAL A 32 -5.56 -1.00 -1.38
CA VAL A 32 -5.00 -0.49 -2.66
C VAL A 32 -5.31 0.99 -2.96
N SER A 33 -6.24 1.63 -2.23
CA SER A 33 -6.75 2.97 -2.58
C SER A 33 -6.49 4.07 -1.53
N THR A 34 -5.91 3.76 -0.37
CA THR A 34 -5.84 4.72 0.75
C THR A 34 -4.39 4.91 1.16
N LYS A 35 -3.91 6.16 1.16
CA LYS A 35 -2.54 6.53 1.55
C LYS A 35 -2.37 6.33 3.07
N VAL A 36 -2.18 5.07 3.51
CA VAL A 36 -2.14 4.70 4.93
C VAL A 36 -1.17 3.54 5.16
N ASN A 37 0.13 3.84 5.07
CA ASN A 37 1.19 2.87 5.33
C ASN A 37 1.09 2.26 6.74
N ASP A 38 0.61 3.01 7.72
CA ASP A 38 0.49 2.53 9.11
C ASP A 38 -0.61 1.46 9.26
N THR A 39 -1.78 1.68 8.66
CA THR A 39 -2.88 0.71 8.69
C THR A 39 -2.57 -0.56 7.90
N GLU A 40 -1.76 -0.45 6.84
CA GLU A 40 -1.26 -1.63 6.13
C GLU A 40 -0.34 -2.48 7.01
N ASN A 41 0.66 -1.86 7.65
CA ASN A 41 1.58 -2.56 8.55
C ASN A 41 0.84 -3.20 9.74
N ASP A 42 -0.16 -2.52 10.28
CA ASP A 42 -1.01 -3.06 11.36
C ASP A 42 -1.81 -4.29 10.89
N LEU A 43 -2.36 -4.26 9.68
CA LEU A 43 -3.09 -5.40 9.10
C LEU A 43 -2.15 -6.56 8.74
N GLU A 44 -0.96 -6.29 8.18
CA GLU A 44 0.05 -7.32 7.91
C GLU A 44 0.46 -8.03 9.19
N SER A 45 0.86 -7.26 10.21
CA SER A 45 1.29 -7.82 11.49
C SER A 45 0.15 -8.57 12.21
N GLY A 46 -1.09 -8.11 12.05
CA GLY A 46 -2.30 -8.80 12.50
C GLY A 46 -2.50 -10.16 11.84
N ILE A 47 -2.41 -10.23 10.51
CA ILE A 47 -2.53 -11.48 9.74
C ILE A 47 -1.39 -12.44 10.10
N ASP A 48 -0.14 -11.96 10.17
CA ASP A 48 1.01 -12.77 10.59
C ASP A 48 0.83 -13.37 11.99
N ARG A 49 0.27 -12.60 12.93
CA ARG A 49 -0.04 -13.08 14.27
C ARG A 49 -1.09 -14.19 14.24
N LEU A 50 -2.15 -14.03 13.45
CA LEU A 50 -3.22 -15.03 13.32
C LEU A 50 -2.69 -16.32 12.67
N LEU A 51 -1.85 -16.23 11.63
CA LEU A 51 -1.20 -17.38 11.00
C LEU A 51 -0.34 -18.15 12.00
N LYS A 52 0.47 -17.45 12.80
CA LYS A 52 1.29 -18.07 13.86
C LYS A 52 0.44 -18.76 14.92
N GLN A 53 -0.69 -18.16 15.31
CA GLN A 53 -1.64 -18.78 16.24
C GLN A 53 -2.27 -20.04 15.66
N LEU A 54 -2.68 -20.03 14.39
CA LEU A 54 -3.25 -21.21 13.72
C LEU A 54 -2.20 -22.32 13.60
N GLN A 55 -0.96 -21.98 13.28
CA GLN A 55 0.16 -22.93 13.28
C GLN A 55 0.39 -23.55 14.66
N GLN A 56 0.30 -22.77 15.74
CA GLN A 56 0.40 -23.27 17.10
C GLN A 56 -0.74 -24.26 17.42
N VAL A 57 -1.98 -23.93 17.05
CA VAL A 57 -3.13 -24.84 17.23
C VAL A 57 -2.94 -26.14 16.45
N ASN A 58 -2.50 -26.08 15.19
CA ASN A 58 -2.21 -27.26 14.38
C ASN A 58 -1.09 -28.12 15.00
N THR A 59 -0.08 -27.49 15.62
CA THR A 59 0.98 -28.21 16.35
C THR A 59 0.42 -28.93 17.59
N GLN A 60 -0.48 -28.30 18.34
CA GLN A 60 -1.15 -28.94 19.47
C GLN A 60 -2.04 -30.11 19.02
N MET A 61 -2.79 -29.95 17.93
CA MET A 61 -3.55 -31.04 17.32
C MET A 61 -2.65 -32.19 16.86
N GLN A 62 -1.47 -31.90 16.31
CA GLN A 62 -0.49 -32.92 15.92
C GLN A 62 -0.02 -33.75 17.12
N ALA A 63 0.16 -33.14 18.30
CA ALA A 63 0.50 -33.87 19.52
C ALA A 63 -0.62 -34.84 19.93
N TRP A 64 -1.88 -34.45 19.80
CA TRP A 64 -3.03 -35.32 20.05
C TRP A 64 -3.07 -36.52 19.09
N VAL A 65 -2.89 -36.28 17.78
CA VAL A 65 -2.84 -37.35 16.78
C VAL A 65 -1.70 -38.32 17.09
N SER A 66 -0.51 -37.79 17.41
CA SER A 66 0.69 -38.58 17.71
C SER A 66 0.58 -39.38 19.02
N SER A 67 -0.29 -38.97 19.95
CA SER A 67 -0.54 -39.68 21.22
C SER A 67 -1.43 -40.92 21.11
N GLY A 68 -1.75 -41.37 19.89
CA GLY A 68 -2.65 -42.49 19.62
C GLY A 68 -4.08 -42.07 19.32
N GLY A 69 -4.25 -40.87 18.74
CA GLY A 69 -5.55 -40.37 18.30
C GLY A 69 -6.19 -41.24 17.22
N SER A 70 -7.52 -41.23 17.14
CA SER A 70 -8.27 -41.90 16.06
C SER A 70 -7.89 -41.36 14.69
N GLU A 71 -7.96 -42.19 13.65
CA GLU A 71 -7.73 -41.83 12.24
C GLU A 71 -8.54 -40.60 11.79
N ILE A 72 -9.73 -40.41 12.37
CA ILE A 72 -10.58 -39.24 12.14
C ILE A 72 -9.88 -37.92 12.55
N PHE A 73 -9.08 -37.96 13.63
CA PHE A 73 -8.31 -36.80 14.07
C PHE A 73 -7.18 -36.49 13.11
N SER A 74 -6.51 -37.52 12.57
CA SER A 74 -5.48 -37.37 11.54
C SER A 74 -6.02 -36.66 10.30
N HIS A 75 -7.14 -37.14 9.73
CA HIS A 75 -7.76 -36.50 8.57
C HIS A 75 -8.18 -35.05 8.82
N THR A 76 -8.78 -34.80 9.99
CA THR A 76 -9.19 -33.45 10.35
C THR A 76 -7.98 -32.51 10.49
N LEU A 77 -6.89 -32.99 11.08
CA LEU A 77 -5.64 -32.23 11.18
C LEU A 77 -5.04 -31.95 9.81
N THR A 78 -4.97 -32.96 8.93
CA THR A 78 -4.48 -32.77 7.55
C THR A 78 -5.23 -31.65 6.87
N ARG A 79 -6.56 -31.61 7.00
CA ARG A 79 -7.36 -30.52 6.44
C ARG A 79 -7.01 -29.15 7.01
N HIS A 80 -6.81 -29.03 8.32
CA HIS A 80 -6.40 -27.77 8.93
C HIS A 80 -4.98 -27.34 8.52
N GLN A 81 -4.08 -28.29 8.24
CA GLN A 81 -2.74 -28.00 7.72
C GLN A 81 -2.79 -27.48 6.28
N GLU A 82 -3.61 -28.08 5.42
CA GLU A 82 -3.85 -27.61 4.06
C GLU A 82 -4.42 -26.19 4.05
N ILE A 83 -5.44 -25.92 4.87
CA ILE A 83 -6.04 -24.58 4.98
C ILE A 83 -4.99 -23.55 5.44
N LEU A 84 -4.19 -23.87 6.46
CA LEU A 84 -3.12 -22.97 6.91
C LEU A 84 -2.11 -22.70 5.78
N GLN A 85 -1.74 -23.72 5.00
CA GLN A 85 -0.82 -23.57 3.88
C GLN A 85 -1.42 -22.65 2.81
N ASP A 86 -2.67 -22.87 2.41
CA ASP A 86 -3.38 -22.06 1.41
C ASP A 86 -3.48 -20.59 1.86
N LEU A 87 -3.90 -20.34 3.10
CA LEU A 87 -3.99 -18.99 3.68
C LEU A 87 -2.62 -18.30 3.71
N THR A 88 -1.57 -19.03 4.08
CA THR A 88 -0.21 -18.51 4.13
C THR A 88 0.27 -18.11 2.73
N GLN A 89 0.10 -18.98 1.74
CA GLN A 89 0.48 -18.70 0.36
C GLN A 89 -0.30 -17.53 -0.22
N GLU A 90 -1.60 -17.48 0.03
CA GLU A 90 -2.45 -16.39 -0.42
C GLU A 90 -2.03 -15.06 0.20
N PHE A 91 -1.69 -15.02 1.49
CA PHE A 91 -1.20 -13.80 2.15
C PHE A 91 0.09 -13.28 1.52
N TYR A 92 1.08 -14.14 1.28
CA TYR A 92 2.32 -13.72 0.61
C TYR A 92 2.10 -13.25 -0.82
N ARG A 93 1.20 -13.90 -1.56
CA ARG A 93 0.80 -13.46 -2.89
C ARG A 93 0.15 -12.08 -2.85
N LEU A 94 -0.74 -11.85 -1.88
CA LEU A 94 -1.40 -10.56 -1.69
C LEU A 94 -0.41 -9.45 -1.37
N ARG A 95 0.45 -9.66 -0.38
CA ARG A 95 1.49 -8.71 0.00
C ARG A 95 2.39 -8.33 -1.17
N SER A 96 2.83 -9.34 -1.94
CA SER A 96 3.66 -9.10 -3.12
C SER A 96 2.91 -8.28 -4.19
N SER A 97 1.62 -8.57 -4.40
CA SER A 97 0.78 -7.83 -5.35
C SER A 97 0.51 -6.38 -4.92
N LEU A 98 0.28 -6.14 -3.63
CA LEU A 98 0.07 -4.79 -3.09
C LEU A 98 1.34 -3.95 -3.24
N ARG A 99 2.49 -4.50 -2.82
CA ARG A 99 3.79 -3.83 -2.97
C ARG A 99 4.09 -3.46 -4.43
N ALA A 100 3.87 -4.37 -5.37
CA ALA A 100 4.07 -4.07 -6.80
C ALA A 100 3.17 -2.91 -7.29
N LYS A 101 1.92 -2.84 -6.81
CA LYS A 101 1.00 -1.73 -7.14
C LYS A 101 1.44 -0.41 -6.51
N GLN A 102 1.96 -0.43 -5.30
CA GLN A 102 2.48 0.76 -4.62
C GLN A 102 3.75 1.30 -5.29
N GLU A 103 4.68 0.42 -5.66
CA GLU A 103 5.87 0.79 -6.41
C GLU A 103 5.47 1.45 -7.75
N HIS A 104 4.51 0.86 -8.47
CA HIS A 104 3.96 1.46 -9.69
C HIS A 104 3.28 2.82 -9.46
N ALA A 105 2.50 2.97 -8.39
CA ALA A 105 1.84 4.23 -8.05
C ALA A 105 2.84 5.34 -7.67
N THR A 106 3.93 4.97 -6.96
CA THR A 106 5.01 5.90 -6.58
C THR A 106 5.73 6.41 -7.82
N LEU A 107 6.11 5.52 -8.75
CA LEU A 107 6.73 5.92 -10.02
C LEU A 107 5.85 6.87 -10.85
N LEU A 108 4.54 6.63 -10.90
CA LEU A 108 3.60 7.54 -11.57
C LEU A 108 3.47 8.89 -10.86
N GLN A 109 3.57 8.91 -9.53
CA GLN A 109 3.59 10.17 -8.77
C GLN A 109 4.84 10.97 -9.09
N ASP A 110 6.02 10.34 -9.07
CA ASP A 110 7.30 10.96 -9.40
C ASP A 110 7.30 11.52 -10.83
N PHE A 111 6.76 10.76 -11.78
CA PHE A 111 6.60 11.21 -13.16
C PHE A 111 5.70 12.46 -13.28
N ARG A 112 4.56 12.47 -12.57
CA ARG A 112 3.67 13.64 -12.53
C ARG A 112 4.32 14.85 -11.86
N GLU A 113 5.17 14.64 -10.87
CA GLU A 113 5.93 15.72 -10.22
C GLU A 113 7.01 16.28 -11.15
N PHE A 114 7.73 15.41 -11.87
CA PHE A 114 8.69 15.83 -12.89
C PHE A 114 8.03 16.65 -14.02
N ASP A 115 6.91 16.20 -14.56
CA ASP A 115 6.18 16.94 -15.59
C ASP A 115 5.70 18.32 -15.09
N ARG A 116 5.25 18.41 -13.83
CA ARG A 116 4.89 19.70 -13.21
C ARG A 116 6.08 20.65 -13.10
N LEU A 117 7.22 20.16 -12.60
CA LEU A 117 8.44 20.97 -12.47
C LEU A 117 8.94 21.47 -13.84
N ARG A 118 8.77 20.67 -14.89
CA ARG A 118 9.13 21.07 -16.25
C ARG A 118 8.22 22.20 -16.76
N ILE A 119 6.91 22.09 -16.57
CA ILE A 119 5.95 23.14 -16.96
C ILE A 119 6.25 24.45 -16.22
N ASP A 120 6.54 24.38 -14.92
CA ASP A 120 6.85 25.56 -14.10
C ASP A 120 8.13 26.29 -14.56
N LEU A 121 9.14 25.54 -15.00
CA LEU A 121 10.37 26.11 -15.56
C LEU A 121 10.15 26.77 -16.94
N GLU A 122 9.27 26.19 -17.77
CA GLU A 122 8.93 26.72 -19.10
C GLU A 122 8.06 27.99 -19.00
N ASP A 123 7.20 28.10 -17.97
CA ASP A 123 6.41 29.30 -17.68
C ASP A 123 7.30 30.43 -17.09
N GLY A 124 8.33 30.10 -16.32
CA GLY A 124 9.35 31.05 -15.86
C GLY A 124 10.11 31.75 -17.00
N ASP A 125 10.52 30.98 -18.03
CA ASP A 125 11.17 31.52 -19.23
C ASP A 125 10.19 32.35 -20.10
N SER A 126 8.90 31.97 -20.11
CA SER A 126 7.82 32.73 -20.75
C SER A 126 7.61 34.11 -20.09
N VAL A 127 7.65 34.17 -18.75
CA VAL A 127 7.59 35.45 -18.01
C VAL A 127 8.83 36.30 -18.27
N GLU A 128 10.02 35.71 -18.31
CA GLU A 128 11.26 36.43 -18.62
C GLU A 128 11.27 36.98 -20.06
N GLN A 129 10.80 36.20 -21.03
CA GLN A 129 10.60 36.66 -22.41
C GLN A 129 9.54 37.75 -22.51
N ALA A 130 8.45 37.68 -21.74
CA ALA A 130 7.44 38.72 -21.68
C ALA A 130 8.02 40.04 -21.13
N LEU A 131 8.84 39.98 -20.07
CA LEU A 131 9.53 41.15 -19.51
C LEU A 131 10.53 41.74 -20.50
N LEU A 132 11.36 40.92 -21.15
CA LEU A 132 12.31 41.38 -22.17
C LEU A 132 11.61 42.09 -23.34
N LYS A 133 10.43 41.58 -23.73
CA LYS A 133 9.62 42.19 -24.79
C LYS A 133 9.03 43.53 -24.36
N GLU A 134 8.60 43.65 -23.10
CA GLU A 134 8.07 44.89 -22.50
C GLU A 134 9.17 45.99 -22.45
N HIS A 135 10.37 45.63 -21.99
CA HIS A 135 11.54 46.53 -22.00
C HIS A 135 11.94 46.98 -23.42
N ALA A 136 11.89 46.09 -24.41
CA ALA A 136 12.19 46.43 -25.80
C ALA A 136 11.17 47.41 -26.40
N SER A 137 9.89 47.32 -26.02
CA SER A 137 8.86 48.29 -26.41
C SER A 137 9.01 49.64 -25.71
N ILE A 138 9.41 49.67 -24.42
CA ILE A 138 9.64 50.93 -23.69
C ILE A 138 10.80 51.71 -24.32
N ASN A 139 11.91 51.05 -24.67
CA ASN A 139 13.09 51.71 -25.24
C ASN A 139 12.84 52.36 -26.62
N ARG A 140 11.79 51.95 -27.35
CA ARG A 140 11.40 52.59 -28.62
C ARG A 140 10.55 53.86 -28.43
N ASN A 141 9.91 54.04 -27.28
CA ASN A 141 9.03 55.18 -27.03
C ASN A 141 9.78 56.42 -26.48
N SER A 142 10.99 56.25 -25.95
CA SER A 142 11.81 57.37 -25.44
C SER A 142 12.52 58.20 -26.52
N GLY A 143 12.29 57.93 -27.81
CA GLY A 143 12.92 58.64 -28.93
C GLY A 143 12.12 59.80 -29.53
N GLN A 144 10.88 60.09 -29.07
CA GLN A 144 9.99 61.07 -29.72
C GLN A 144 9.48 62.21 -28.84
N VAL A 145 9.84 62.26 -27.56
CA VAL A 145 9.56 63.42 -26.71
C VAL A 145 10.83 64.25 -26.61
N LEU A 146 11.04 65.18 -27.54
CA LEU A 146 11.72 66.48 -27.34
C LEU A 146 11.90 67.23 -28.69
N GLU A 147 10.83 67.52 -29.43
CA GLU A 147 10.82 68.66 -30.37
C GLU A 147 9.40 69.21 -30.54
N THR A 148 8.86 69.80 -29.48
CA THR A 148 7.78 70.78 -29.58
C THR A 148 8.06 71.92 -28.61
N ILE A 149 8.88 72.88 -29.04
CA ILE A 149 8.77 74.24 -28.54
C ILE A 149 8.46 75.15 -29.72
N VAL A 150 7.28 75.73 -29.60
CA VAL A 150 6.51 76.53 -30.55
C VAL A 150 7.13 77.92 -30.70
N PHE A 151 7.17 78.43 -31.93
CA PHE A 151 7.45 79.81 -32.31
C PHE A 151 6.61 80.82 -31.50
N PHE A 152 7.19 81.93 -31.02
CA PHE A 152 6.49 83.21 -30.91
C PHE A 152 7.44 84.43 -30.98
N TYR A 153 7.06 85.33 -31.91
CA TYR A 153 7.48 86.72 -32.22
C TYR A 153 8.93 87.03 -32.63
#